data_AF-A0A353ZUR2-F1
#
_entry.id   AF-A0A353ZUR2-F1
#
_cell.length_a   1.000
_cell.length_b   1.000
_cell.length_c   1.000
_cell.angle_alpha   90.00
_cell.angle_beta   90.00
_cell.angle_gamma   90.00
#
_symmetry.space_group_name_H-M   'P 1'
#
loop_
_entity.id
_entity.type
_entity.pdbx_description
1 polymer ?
#
loop_
_entity_poly.entity_id
_entity_poly.type
_entity_poly.pdbx_seq_one_letter_code
_entity_poly.pdbx_strand_id
1 'polypeptide(L)'
;LCTIVRWCNEELPEDKPRHLLGIPEPDDIFTAIENGADTFDCVSPTRVARNSAFYTPTGRYNLSGAKYKRDFGPLQEGCDCYACANYSRAYIHHLFKAKEMVSATLISIH
;
A
#
# COMPACT_ATOMS: atom_id res chain seq x y z
N LEU A 1 8.66 14.51 -11.01
CA LEU A 1 8.42 14.68 -9.56
C LEU A 1 9.73 14.96 -8.83
N CYS A 2 10.73 14.11 -8.99
CA CYS A 2 11.96 14.10 -8.18
C CYS A 2 12.82 15.36 -8.29
N THR A 3 12.92 15.98 -9.48
CA THR A 3 13.65 17.23 -9.66
C THR A 3 13.10 18.37 -8.80
N ILE A 4 11.77 18.48 -8.68
CA ILE A 4 11.13 19.52 -7.89
C ILE A 4 11.32 19.26 -6.39
N VAL A 5 11.19 18.01 -5.96
CA VAL A 5 11.43 17.61 -4.56
C VAL A 5 12.84 18.02 -4.14
N ARG A 6 13.85 17.77 -4.98
CA ARG A 6 15.23 18.17 -4.71
C ARG A 6 15.37 19.68 -4.55
N TRP A 7 14.88 20.45 -5.53
CA TRP A 7 14.96 21.92 -5.49
C TRP A 7 14.29 22.51 -4.26
N CYS A 8 13.12 22.01 -3.88
CA CYS A 8 12.45 22.45 -2.65
C CYS A 8 13.29 22.12 -1.42
N ASN A 9 13.82 20.89 -1.34
CA ASN A 9 14.58 20.44 -0.19
C ASN A 9 15.96 21.11 -0.05
N GLU A 10 16.57 21.60 -1.14
CA GLU A 10 17.79 22.42 -1.11
C GLU A 10 17.57 23.78 -0.41
N GLU A 11 16.34 24.29 -0.39
CA GLU A 11 15.99 25.58 0.25
C GLU A 11 15.47 25.42 1.70
N LEU A 12 15.12 24.20 2.12
CA LEU A 12 14.57 23.94 3.46
C LEU A 12 15.68 23.73 4.50
N PRO A 13 15.48 24.13 5.77
CA PRO A 13 16.47 23.89 6.83
C PRO A 13 16.83 22.40 6.95
N GLU A 14 18.13 22.12 7.09
CA GLU A 14 18.63 20.74 7.25
C GLU A 14 18.31 20.13 8.62
N ASP A 15 18.10 20.98 9.64
CA ASP A 15 17.84 20.58 11.02
C ASP A 15 16.35 20.31 11.30
N LYS A 16 15.50 20.31 10.28
CA LYS A 16 14.05 20.12 10.40
C LYS A 16 13.54 19.01 9.48
N PRO A 17 12.59 18.17 9.95
CA PRO A 17 11.96 17.17 9.11
C PRO A 17 11.23 17.78 7.90
N ARG A 18 11.36 17.15 6.75
CA ARG A 18 10.77 17.54 5.47
C ARG A 18 9.65 16.56 5.13
N HIS A 19 8.42 17.05 5.16
CA HIS A 19 7.23 16.25 4.88
C HIS A 19 6.79 16.40 3.42
N LEU A 20 6.77 15.30 2.66
CA LEU A 20 6.27 15.29 1.29
C LEU A 20 4.79 14.91 1.27
N LEU A 21 3.96 15.91 0.98
CA LEU A 21 2.51 15.77 0.92
C LEU A 21 2.06 15.01 -0.33
N GLY A 22 1.35 13.89 -0.13
CA GLY A 22 0.58 13.22 -1.17
C GLY A 22 1.39 12.46 -2.23
N ILE A 23 2.01 11.35 -1.84
CA ILE A 23 2.70 10.46 -2.78
C ILE A 23 1.72 9.68 -3.69
N PRO A 24 2.02 9.44 -4.98
CA PRO A 24 1.14 8.67 -5.88
C PRO A 24 1.16 7.14 -5.61
N GLU A 25 2.34 6.53 -5.60
CA GLU A 25 2.53 5.08 -5.46
C GLU A 25 3.70 4.76 -4.49
N PRO A 26 3.72 3.58 -3.86
CA PRO A 26 4.77 3.21 -2.90
C PRO A 26 6.20 3.32 -3.45
N ASP A 27 6.41 3.03 -4.74
CA ASP A 27 7.75 3.08 -5.36
C ASP A 27 8.33 4.51 -5.42
N ASP A 28 7.47 5.54 -5.43
CA ASP A 28 7.90 6.94 -5.44
C ASP A 28 8.53 7.36 -4.10
N ILE A 29 8.28 6.61 -3.01
CA ILE A 29 8.84 6.88 -1.69
C ILE A 29 10.37 6.83 -1.74
N PHE A 30 10.94 5.82 -2.39
CA PHE A 30 12.40 5.65 -2.45
C PHE A 30 13.06 6.84 -3.15
N THR A 31 12.48 7.28 -4.27
CA THR A 31 13.04 8.42 -4.99
C THR A 31 12.84 9.73 -4.22
N ALA A 32 11.75 9.88 -3.45
CA ALA A 32 11.56 11.04 -2.60
C ALA A 32 12.57 11.10 -1.44
N ILE A 33 12.88 9.95 -0.83
CA ILE A 33 13.93 9.82 0.20
C ILE A 33 15.29 10.23 -0.37
N GLU A 34 15.64 9.73 -1.56
CA GLU A 34 16.90 10.10 -2.25
C GLU A 34 17.02 11.61 -2.51
N ASN A 35 15.89 12.33 -2.57
CA ASN A 35 15.85 13.77 -2.79
C ASN A 35 15.57 14.56 -1.50
N GLY A 36 15.65 13.94 -0.32
CA GLY A 36 15.67 14.61 0.98
C GLY A 36 14.32 14.76 1.70
N ALA A 37 13.31 13.94 1.37
CA ALA A 37 12.07 13.87 2.12
C ALA A 37 12.17 12.85 3.27
N ASP A 38 11.65 13.19 4.45
CA ASP A 38 11.74 12.38 5.67
C ASP A 38 10.44 11.67 6.03
N THR A 39 9.30 12.28 5.72
CA THR A 39 7.98 11.77 6.10
C THR A 39 6.97 11.95 4.98
N PHE A 40 5.94 11.11 4.97
CA PHE A 40 5.02 10.95 3.85
C PHE A 40 3.59 10.70 4.34
N ASP A 41 2.62 11.17 3.57
CA ASP A 41 1.23 10.76 3.70
C ASP A 41 0.66 10.37 2.32
N CYS A 42 -0.26 9.40 2.34
CA CYS A 42 -0.89 8.93 1.12
C CYS A 42 -2.20 8.22 1.41
N VAL A 43 -3.25 8.58 0.66
CA VAL A 43 -4.54 7.85 0.70
C VAL A 43 -4.54 6.61 -0.21
N SER A 44 -3.55 6.46 -1.08
CA SER A 44 -3.54 5.44 -2.14
C SER A 44 -3.69 4.02 -1.58
N PRO A 45 -2.94 3.57 -0.54
CA PRO A 45 -3.06 2.21 -0.01
C PRO A 45 -4.49 1.85 0.41
N THR A 46 -5.12 2.68 1.24
CA THR A 46 -6.49 2.41 1.70
C THR A 46 -7.52 2.58 0.58
N ARG A 47 -7.28 3.48 -0.39
CA ARG A 47 -8.18 3.69 -1.54
C ARG A 47 -8.20 2.49 -2.48
N VAL A 48 -7.05 1.90 -2.77
CA VAL A 48 -6.98 0.72 -3.66
C VAL A 48 -7.44 -0.54 -2.92
N ALA A 49 -7.21 -0.64 -1.61
CA ALA A 49 -7.72 -1.72 -0.75
C ALA A 49 -9.24 -1.86 -0.83
N ARG A 50 -9.98 -0.74 -0.76
CA ARG A 50 -11.45 -0.70 -0.93
C ARG A 50 -11.92 -1.22 -2.30
N ASN A 51 -11.03 -1.28 -3.29
CA ASN A 51 -11.26 -1.82 -4.62
C ASN A 51 -10.61 -3.21 -4.83
N SER A 52 -10.34 -3.93 -3.74
CA SER A 52 -9.75 -5.28 -3.73
C SER A 52 -8.31 -5.36 -4.22
N ALA A 53 -7.56 -4.26 -4.21
CA ALA A 53 -6.15 -4.28 -4.56
C ALA A 53 -5.25 -4.20 -3.33
N PHE A 54 -4.16 -4.96 -3.33
CA PHE A 54 -3.20 -5.05 -2.24
C PHE A 54 -1.78 -4.93 -2.79
N TYR A 55 -0.87 -4.41 -1.98
CA TYR A 55 0.55 -4.29 -2.33
C TYR A 55 1.34 -5.46 -1.77
N THR A 56 2.43 -5.80 -2.45
CA THR A 56 3.47 -6.72 -1.99
C THR A 56 4.82 -6.15 -2.45
N PRO A 57 5.96 -6.69 -1.99
CA PRO A 57 7.28 -6.26 -2.48
C PRO A 57 7.47 -6.38 -4.00
N THR A 58 6.68 -7.24 -4.67
CA THR A 58 6.74 -7.44 -6.12
C THR A 58 5.69 -6.65 -6.90
N GLY A 59 4.97 -5.74 -6.23
CA GLY A 59 4.02 -4.82 -6.85
C GLY A 59 2.58 -4.98 -6.36
N ARG A 60 1.66 -4.38 -7.12
CA ARG A 60 0.22 -4.31 -6.79
C ARG A 60 -0.58 -5.41 -7.48
N TYR A 61 -1.42 -6.09 -6.72
CA TYR A 61 -2.26 -7.19 -7.18
C TYR A 61 -3.74 -6.91 -6.90
N ASN A 62 -4.63 -7.46 -7.72
CA ASN A 62 -6.08 -7.32 -7.55
C ASN A 62 -6.73 -8.65 -7.17
N LEU A 63 -7.20 -8.77 -5.93
CA LEU A 63 -7.79 -9.96 -5.36
C LEU A 63 -9.14 -10.33 -5.97
N SER A 64 -9.78 -9.47 -6.77
CA SER A 64 -11.06 -9.76 -7.45
C SER A 64 -10.97 -10.85 -8.54
N GLY A 65 -9.75 -11.21 -8.97
CA GLY A 65 -9.50 -12.21 -10.01
C GLY A 65 -9.88 -13.64 -9.60
N ALA A 66 -10.39 -14.43 -10.54
CA ALA A 66 -10.88 -15.79 -10.26
C ALA A 66 -9.80 -16.76 -9.77
N LYS A 67 -8.53 -16.49 -10.04
CA LYS A 67 -7.39 -17.29 -9.56
C LYS A 67 -7.32 -17.39 -8.04
N TYR A 68 -7.87 -16.41 -7.32
CA TYR A 68 -7.83 -16.37 -5.85
C TYR A 68 -8.96 -17.16 -5.19
N LYS A 69 -9.95 -17.68 -5.93
CA LYS A 69 -11.12 -18.39 -5.37
C LYS A 69 -10.76 -19.58 -4.46
N ARG A 70 -9.62 -20.22 -4.70
CA ARG A 70 -9.13 -21.38 -3.93
C ARG A 70 -7.65 -21.23 -3.55
N ASP A 71 -7.22 -19.98 -3.44
CA ASP A 71 -5.87 -19.65 -3.01
C ASP A 71 -5.86 -19.47 -1.49
N PHE A 72 -5.44 -20.51 -0.77
CA PHE A 72 -5.50 -20.54 0.68
C PHE A 72 -4.28 -19.91 1.38
N GLY A 73 -3.35 -19.30 0.61
CA GLY A 73 -2.23 -18.55 1.17
C GLY A 73 -2.63 -17.15 1.66
N PRO A 74 -1.75 -16.45 2.39
CA PRO A 74 -1.93 -15.07 2.81
C PRO A 74 -1.91 -14.09 1.62
N LEU A 75 -2.27 -12.81 1.86
CA LEU A 75 -2.10 -11.77 0.84
C LEU A 75 -0.63 -11.69 0.39
N GLN A 76 0.29 -11.71 1.36
CA GLN A 76 1.74 -11.74 1.15
C GLN A 76 2.40 -12.79 2.05
N GLU A 77 3.22 -13.65 1.45
CA GLU A 77 4.05 -14.59 2.20
C GLU A 77 5.07 -13.85 3.08
N GLY A 78 5.19 -14.26 4.34
CA GLY A 78 6.12 -13.66 5.31
C GLY A 78 5.68 -12.32 5.91
N CYS A 79 4.48 -11.82 5.60
CA CYS A 79 3.92 -10.65 6.26
C CYS A 79 3.28 -11.06 7.61
N ASP A 80 3.59 -10.33 8.68
CA ASP A 80 3.14 -10.56 10.05
C ASP A 80 1.90 -9.72 10.44
N CYS A 81 1.30 -9.00 9.49
CA CYS A 81 0.09 -8.22 9.75
C CYS A 81 -1.09 -9.11 10.12
N TYR A 82 -2.07 -8.55 10.82
CA TYR A 82 -3.25 -9.29 11.29
C TYR A 82 -4.01 -9.97 10.13
N ALA A 83 -4.08 -9.35 8.95
CA ALA A 83 -4.77 -9.94 7.80
C ALA A 83 -4.03 -11.19 7.28
N CYS A 84 -2.72 -11.09 7.05
CA CYS A 84 -1.90 -12.20 6.55
C CYS A 84 -1.76 -13.35 7.55
N ALA A 85 -1.72 -13.05 8.85
CA ALA A 85 -1.61 -14.07 9.90
C ALA A 85 -2.89 -14.89 10.12
N ASN A 86 -4.07 -14.36 9.77
CA ASN A 86 -5.36 -14.95 10.17
C ASN A 86 -6.29 -15.30 9.00
N TYR A 87 -6.06 -14.77 7.79
CA TYR A 87 -6.99 -14.94 6.68
C TYR A 87 -6.29 -15.27 5.37
N SER A 88 -6.95 -16.12 4.57
CA SER A 88 -6.48 -16.47 3.24
C SER A 88 -6.97 -15.51 2.16
N ARG A 89 -6.25 -15.47 1.04
CA ARG A 89 -6.68 -14.81 -0.22
C ARG A 89 -8.05 -15.29 -0.66
N ALA A 90 -8.34 -16.59 -0.55
CA ALA A 90 -9.64 -17.17 -0.88
C ALA A 90 -10.76 -16.61 -0.01
N TYR A 91 -10.54 -16.48 1.29
CA TYR A 91 -11.54 -15.92 2.21
C TYR A 91 -11.79 -14.45 1.92
N ILE A 92 -10.74 -13.64 1.78
CA ILE A 92 -10.87 -12.21 1.50
C ILE A 92 -11.50 -11.99 0.10
N HIS A 93 -11.15 -12.82 -0.89
CA HIS A 93 -11.81 -12.83 -2.21
C HIS A 93 -13.31 -13.09 -2.09
N HIS A 94 -13.70 -14.09 -1.29
CA HIS A 94 -15.10 -14.39 -1.04
C HIS A 94 -15.83 -13.19 -0.41
N LEU A 95 -15.26 -12.58 0.64
CA LEU A 95 -15.82 -11.38 1.27
C LEU A 95 -16.01 -10.23 0.28
N PHE A 96 -15.01 -9.99 -0.58
CA PHE A 96 -15.11 -8.97 -1.63
C PHE A 96 -16.26 -9.26 -2.60
N LYS A 97 -16.41 -10.51 -3.06
CA LYS A 97 -17.50 -10.91 -3.96
C LYS A 97 -18.87 -10.85 -3.28
N ALA A 98 -18.92 -11.11 -1.98
CA ALA A 98 -20.11 -10.96 -1.15
C ALA A 98 -20.45 -9.49 -0.83
N LYS A 99 -19.60 -8.53 -1.23
CA LYS A 99 -19.72 -7.09 -0.92
C LYS A 99 -19.67 -6.79 0.59
N GLU A 100 -18.94 -7.60 1.33
CA GLU A 100 -18.73 -7.42 2.76
C GLU A 100 -17.62 -6.39 3.01
N MET A 101 -17.91 -5.38 3.83
CA MET A 101 -16.96 -4.30 4.15
C MET A 101 -15.68 -4.82 4.83
N VAL A 102 -15.76 -5.96 5.52
CA VAL A 102 -14.61 -6.60 6.16
C VAL A 102 -13.50 -6.92 5.15
N SER A 103 -13.83 -7.18 3.88
CA SER A 103 -12.80 -7.33 2.84
C SER A 103 -11.94 -6.07 2.71
N ALA A 104 -12.57 -4.90 2.68
CA ALA A 104 -11.85 -3.63 2.56
C ALA A 104 -11.03 -3.34 3.82
N THR A 105 -11.55 -3.68 5.00
CA THR A 105 -10.82 -3.54 6.28
C THR A 105 -9.58 -4.42 6.30
N LEU A 106 -9.70 -5.71 5.98
CA LEU A 106 -8.58 -6.65 5.99
C LEU A 106 -7.49 -6.25 4.98
N ILE A 107 -7.89 -5.83 3.77
CA ILE A 107 -6.92 -5.36 2.77
C ILE A 107 -6.32 -4.00 3.17
N SER A 108 -7.00 -3.16 3.95
CA SER A 108 -6.42 -1.89 4.42
C SER A 108 -5.45 -2.05 5.59
N ILE A 109 -5.59 -3.15 6.35
CA ILE A 109 -4.66 -3.54 7.42
C ILE A 109 -3.35 -4.07 6.82
N HIS A 110 -3.45 -4.71 5.65
CA HIS A 110 -2.33 -5.22 4.87
C HIS A 110 -1.67 -4.11 4.04
#